data_AF-A0A1H2UFB9-F1
#
_entry.id   AF-A0A1H2UFB9-F1
#
_cell.length_a   1.000
_cell.length_b   1.000
_cell.length_c   1.000
_cell.angle_alpha   90.00
_cell.angle_beta   90.00
_cell.angle_gamma   90.00
#
_symmetry.space_group_name_H-M   'P 1'
#
loop_
_entity.id
_entity.type
_entity.pdbx_description
1 polymer ?
#
loop_
_entity_poly.entity_id
_entity_poly.type
_entity_poly.pdbx_seq_one_letter_code
_entity_poly.pdbx_strand_id
1 'polypeptide(L)'
;MIGRFERVVVIFGGRDENFRTFEGGKFEARTYEEMEEIERKFDALDHRSTYWQMFKDKYVKCSCGEEVPCGRFTNTCECGRDYGFDGSLLADRSQWGEETGEHWTEGY
;
A
#
# COMPACT_ATOMS: atom_id res chain seq x y z
N MET A 1 0.08 6.78 -22.84
CA MET A 1 0.84 6.48 -21.61
C MET A 1 0.03 5.47 -20.82
N ILE A 2 0.41 4.19 -20.86
CA ILE A 2 -0.30 3.13 -20.14
C ILE A 2 0.40 3.04 -18.78
N GLY A 3 -0.26 3.56 -17.75
CA GLY A 3 0.28 3.63 -16.39
C GLY A 3 0.64 2.23 -15.89
N ARG A 4 1.84 2.11 -15.33
CA ARG A 4 2.38 0.87 -14.76
C ARG A 4 1.45 0.42 -13.62
N PHE A 5 0.67 -0.63 -13.84
CA PHE A 5 -0.11 -1.24 -12.78
C PHE A 5 0.85 -2.02 -11.88
N GLU A 6 1.11 -1.47 -10.71
CA GLU A 6 1.92 -2.12 -9.68
C GLU A 6 1.06 -3.10 -8.90
N ARG A 7 1.64 -4.18 -8.37
CA ARG A 7 0.89 -5.24 -7.68
C ARG A 7 0.08 -4.62 -6.53
N VAL A 8 -1.22 -4.87 -6.52
CA VAL A 8 -2.13 -4.49 -5.44
C VAL A 8 -2.51 -5.75 -4.69
N VAL A 9 -2.29 -5.76 -3.37
CA VAL A 9 -2.79 -6.81 -2.49
C VAL A 9 -4.09 -6.31 -1.88
N VAL A 10 -5.14 -7.09 -2.08
CA VAL A 10 -6.46 -6.81 -1.53
C VAL A 10 -6.72 -7.75 -0.38
N ILE A 11 -6.90 -7.20 0.81
CA ILE A 11 -7.20 -7.97 2.02
C ILE A 11 -8.64 -7.64 2.40
N PHE A 12 -9.46 -8.67 2.62
CA PHE A 12 -10.80 -8.51 3.18
C PHE A 12 -10.84 -9.20 4.54
N GLY A 13 -11.30 -8.45 5.53
CA GLY A 13 -11.35 -8.91 6.91
C GLY A 13 -12.53 -8.30 7.65
N GLY A 14 -12.95 -8.99 8.70
CA GLY A 14 -13.96 -8.49 9.63
C GLY A 14 -13.30 -7.83 10.84
N ARG A 15 -14.10 -7.09 11.61
CA ARG A 15 -13.75 -6.72 12.99
C ARG A 15 -14.70 -7.42 13.96
N ASP A 16 -14.14 -8.02 14.99
CA ASP A 16 -14.93 -8.49 16.12
C ASP A 16 -15.39 -7.33 17.02
N GLU A 17 -16.20 -7.65 18.04
CA GLU A 17 -16.68 -6.69 19.04
C GLU A 17 -15.56 -5.95 19.81
N ASN A 18 -14.32 -6.46 19.74
CA ASN A 18 -13.13 -5.89 20.36
C ASN A 18 -12.24 -5.15 19.34
N PHE A 19 -12.76 -4.85 18.15
CA PHE A 19 -12.03 -4.22 17.03
C PHE A 19 -10.80 -5.00 16.55
N ARG A 20 -10.69 -6.29 16.87
CA ARG A 20 -9.61 -7.12 16.34
C ARG A 20 -9.92 -7.44 14.90
N THR A 21 -9.00 -7.07 14.02
CA THR A 21 -9.06 -7.44 12.61
C THR A 21 -8.74 -8.92 12.47
N PHE A 22 -9.57 -9.66 11.75
CA PHE A 22 -9.25 -11.01 11.29
C PHE A 22 -9.30 -11.06 9.77
N GLU A 23 -8.36 -11.79 9.17
CA GLU A 23 -8.29 -11.95 7.72
C GLU A 23 -9.29 -13.02 7.28
N GLY A 24 -10.26 -12.64 6.45
CA GLY A 24 -11.16 -13.58 5.77
C GLY A 24 -10.59 -14.06 4.44
N GLY A 25 -9.71 -13.26 3.83
CA GLY A 25 -8.82 -13.70 2.78
C GLY A 25 -7.99 -12.57 2.16
N LYS A 26 -7.09 -12.99 1.27
CA LYS A 26 -6.11 -12.16 0.59
C LYS A 26 -6.07 -12.50 -0.89
N PHE A 27 -6.18 -11.48 -1.73
CA PHE A 27 -6.09 -11.57 -3.18
C PHE A 27 -4.99 -10.66 -3.71
N GLU A 28 -4.45 -10.98 -4.88
CA GLU A 28 -3.48 -10.15 -5.58
C GLU A 28 -4.05 -9.75 -6.95
N ALA A 29 -3.88 -8.48 -7.30
CA ALA A 29 -4.16 -7.97 -8.64
C ALA A 29 -2.90 -7.35 -9.24
N ARG A 30 -2.70 -7.61 -10.53
CA ARG A 30 -1.62 -7.05 -11.36
C ARG A 30 -2.17 -6.28 -12.56
N THR A 31 -3.49 -6.26 -12.70
CA THR A 31 -4.25 -5.57 -13.75
C THR A 31 -5.50 -4.93 -13.16
N TYR A 32 -6.07 -3.99 -13.89
CA TYR A 32 -7.37 -3.40 -13.52
C TYR A 32 -8.50 -4.43 -13.61
N GLU A 33 -8.49 -5.35 -14.57
CA GLU A 33 -9.53 -6.37 -14.68
C GLU A 33 -9.53 -7.33 -13.46
N GLU A 34 -8.35 -7.71 -12.97
CA GLU A 34 -8.23 -8.52 -11.74
C GLU A 34 -8.76 -7.77 -10.52
N MET A 35 -8.55 -6.44 -10.44
CA MET A 35 -9.14 -5.62 -9.37
C MET A 35 -10.66 -5.61 -9.41
N GLU A 36 -11.25 -5.39 -10.59
CA GLU A 36 -12.71 -5.38 -10.74
C GLU A 36 -13.33 -6.74 -10.38
N GLU A 37 -12.63 -7.85 -10.67
CA GLU A 37 -13.07 -9.18 -10.24
C GLU A 37 -13.02 -9.34 -8.72
N ILE A 38 -11.97 -8.85 -8.05
CA ILE A 38 -11.86 -8.89 -6.59
C ILE A 38 -12.95 -8.04 -5.93
N GLU A 39 -13.21 -6.84 -6.45
CA GLU A 39 -14.29 -5.97 -5.94
C GLU A 39 -15.65 -6.65 -6.08
N ARG A 40 -15.92 -7.29 -7.22
CA ARG A 40 -17.16 -8.07 -7.41
C ARG A 40 -17.27 -9.25 -6.43
N LYS A 41 -16.16 -9.92 -6.14
CA LYS A 41 -16.11 -10.99 -5.13
C LYS A 41 -16.38 -10.45 -3.74
N PHE A 42 -15.84 -9.27 -3.40
CA PHE A 42 -16.07 -8.60 -2.13
C PHE A 42 -17.55 -8.20 -1.96
N ASP A 43 -18.17 -7.61 -2.98
CA ASP A 43 -19.59 -7.23 -2.98
C ASP A 43 -20.54 -8.43 -2.88
N ALA A 44 -20.08 -9.61 -3.32
CA ALA A 44 -20.84 -10.85 -3.19
C ALA A 44 -20.74 -11.50 -1.79
N LEU A 45 -19.88 -10.98 -0.90
CA LEU A 45 -19.77 -11.49 0.47
C LEU A 45 -21.01 -11.11 1.29
N ASP A 46 -21.47 -12.02 2.15
CA ASP A 46 -22.60 -11.77 3.03
C ASP A 46 -22.21 -10.79 4.15
N HIS A 47 -22.50 -9.51 3.94
CA HIS A 47 -22.21 -8.42 4.89
C HIS A 47 -23.04 -8.46 6.18
N ARG A 48 -23.86 -9.50 6.40
CA ARG A 48 -24.62 -9.69 7.65
C ARG A 48 -23.73 -10.00 8.87
N SER A 49 -22.48 -10.40 8.64
CA SER A 49 -21.42 -10.45 9.65
C SER A 49 -20.69 -9.11 9.67
N THR A 50 -20.58 -8.55 10.88
CA THR A 50 -20.05 -7.22 11.18
C THR A 50 -18.72 -6.86 10.49
N TYR A 51 -18.76 -5.74 9.76
CA TYR A 51 -17.63 -4.91 9.31
C TYR A 51 -16.58 -5.58 8.42
N TRP A 52 -16.99 -6.08 7.25
CA TRP A 52 -16.04 -6.38 6.17
C TRP A 52 -15.44 -5.09 5.60
N GLN A 53 -14.11 -5.00 5.57
CA GLN A 53 -13.38 -3.90 4.94
C GLN A 53 -12.41 -4.46 3.90
N MET A 54 -12.34 -3.78 2.76
CA MET A 54 -11.36 -4.03 1.72
C MET A 54 -10.17 -3.08 1.92
N PHE A 55 -8.98 -3.63 2.14
CA PHE A 55 -7.72 -2.89 2.21
C PHE A 55 -6.97 -3.09 0.90
N LYS A 56 -6.50 -2.00 0.30
CA LYS A 56 -5.69 -2.03 -0.93
C LYS A 56 -4.27 -1.60 -0.58
N ASP A 57 -3.36 -2.56 -0.49
CA ASP A 57 -1.94 -2.26 -0.31
C ASP A 57 -1.24 -2.25 -1.66
N LYS A 58 -0.60 -1.13 -1.97
CA LYS A 58 0.21 -0.96 -3.18
C LYS A 58 1.63 -1.47 -2.92
N TYR A 59 2.25 -2.16 -3.87
CA TYR A 59 3.63 -2.62 -3.75
C TYR A 59 4.47 -2.19 -4.96
N VAL A 60 5.67 -1.67 -4.72
CA VAL A 60 6.66 -1.39 -5.76
C VAL A 60 7.77 -2.44 -5.73
N LYS A 61 8.26 -2.85 -6.91
CA LYS A 61 9.46 -3.66 -7.01
C LYS A 61 10.69 -2.76 -6.99
N CYS A 62 11.47 -2.84 -5.92
CA CYS A 62 12.73 -2.13 -5.80
C CYS A 62 13.76 -2.64 -6.82
N SER A 63 14.74 -1.80 -7.18
CA SER A 63 15.84 -2.20 -8.06
C SER A 63 16.73 -3.30 -7.47
N CYS A 64 16.73 -3.48 -6.14
CA CYS A 64 17.41 -4.60 -5.50
C CYS A 64 16.65 -5.94 -5.64
N GLY A 65 15.42 -5.91 -6.15
CA GLY A 65 14.57 -7.09 -6.34
C GLY A 65 13.47 -7.25 -5.29
N GLU A 66 13.61 -6.62 -4.13
CA GLU A 66 12.64 -6.68 -3.03
C GLU A 66 11.34 -5.95 -3.35
N GLU A 67 10.25 -6.42 -2.74
CA GLU A 67 8.94 -5.77 -2.81
C GLU A 67 8.74 -4.86 -1.60
N VAL A 68 8.39 -3.60 -1.86
CA VAL A 68 8.19 -2.60 -0.80
C VAL A 68 6.70 -2.26 -0.72
N PRO A 69 6.03 -2.48 0.44
CA PRO A 69 4.65 -2.03 0.64
C PRO A 69 4.61 -0.49 0.72
N CYS A 70 3.78 0.14 -0.10
CA CYS A 70 3.58 1.58 -0.22
C CYS A 70 2.40 2.10 0.61
N GLY A 71 2.20 1.57 1.83
CA GLY A 71 1.07 1.93 2.69
C GLY A 71 1.26 3.22 3.51
N ARG A 72 2.46 3.79 3.52
CA ARG A 72 2.83 5.00 4.29
C ARG A 72 3.24 6.13 3.35
N PHE A 73 3.36 7.34 3.90
CA PHE A 73 3.90 8.48 3.16
C PHE A 73 5.31 8.20 2.61
N THR A 74 6.16 7.58 3.44
CA THR A 74 7.51 7.11 3.07
C THR A 74 7.64 5.63 3.39
N ASN A 75 8.13 4.86 2.42
CA ASN A 75 8.29 3.41 2.52
C ASN A 75 9.71 3.03 2.14
N THR A 76 10.48 2.54 3.11
CA THR A 76 11.92 2.28 2.95
C THR A 76 12.14 0.81 2.60
N CYS A 77 12.85 0.56 1.50
CA CYS A 77 13.39 -0.74 1.19
C CYS A 77 14.58 -1.05 2.10
N GLU A 78 14.85 -2.34 2.39
CA GLU A 78 16.04 -2.75 3.15
C GLU A 78 17.35 -2.31 2.49
N CYS A 79 17.37 -2.09 1.18
CA CYS A 79 18.52 -1.54 0.47
C CYS A 79 18.73 -0.02 0.68
N GLY A 80 17.89 0.64 1.49
CA GLY A 80 17.97 2.06 1.82
C GLY A 80 17.25 3.02 0.87
N ARG A 81 16.55 2.52 -0.15
CA ARG A 81 15.75 3.38 -1.06
C ARG A 81 14.39 3.70 -0.46
N ASP A 82 13.95 4.94 -0.61
CA ASP A 82 12.64 5.39 -0.14
C ASP A 82 11.66 5.55 -1.30
N TYR A 83 10.43 5.12 -1.05
CA TYR A 83 9.33 5.20 -1.99
C TYR A 83 8.13 5.94 -1.38
N GLY A 84 7.46 6.77 -2.20
CA GLY A 84 6.22 7.43 -1.83
C GLY A 84 5.06 6.45 -1.69
N PHE A 85 3.94 6.93 -1.15
CA PHE A 85 2.69 6.16 -1.06
C PHE A 85 2.17 5.72 -2.44
N ASP A 86 2.51 6.47 -3.48
CA ASP A 86 2.18 6.17 -4.87
C ASP A 86 3.23 5.26 -5.54
N GLY A 87 4.21 4.72 -4.81
CA GLY A 87 5.25 3.85 -5.37
C GLY A 87 6.35 4.58 -6.14
N SER A 88 6.30 5.92 -6.23
CA SER A 88 7.37 6.72 -6.82
C SER A 88 8.65 6.65 -6.00
N LEU A 89 9.82 6.63 -6.65
CA LEU A 89 11.10 6.71 -5.95
C LEU A 89 11.30 8.14 -5.42
N LEU A 90 11.55 8.27 -4.12
CA LEU A 90 11.82 9.56 -3.49
C LEU A 90 13.28 9.98 -3.71
N ALA A 91 13.54 11.29 -3.62
CA ALA A 91 14.89 11.82 -3.59
C ALA A 91 15.68 11.27 -2.39
N ASP A 92 17.00 11.37 -2.43
CA ASP A 92 17.83 10.97 -1.30
C ASP A 92 17.48 11.80 -0.04
N ARG A 93 17.52 11.18 1.14
CA ARG A 93 17.21 11.87 2.39
C ARG A 93 18.18 13.01 2.73
N SER A 94 19.34 13.09 2.11
CA SER A 94 20.19 14.29 2.24
C SER A 94 19.56 15.54 1.62
N GLN A 95 18.56 15.38 0.75
CA GLN A 95 17.98 16.47 -0.05
C GLN A 95 16.59 16.93 0.42
N TRP A 96 15.89 16.21 1.32
CA TRP A 96 14.55 16.70 1.69
C TRP A 96 14.68 17.95 2.56
N GLY A 97 13.69 18.84 2.46
CA GLY A 97 13.73 20.15 3.11
C GLY A 97 14.69 21.17 2.47
N GLU A 98 15.50 20.78 1.47
CA GLU A 98 16.33 21.73 0.71
C GLU A 98 15.49 22.77 -0.05
N GLU A 99 14.30 22.38 -0.52
CA GLU A 99 13.33 23.30 -1.15
C GLU A 99 12.62 24.23 -0.15
N THR A 100 12.51 23.87 1.13
CA THR A 100 11.85 24.70 2.16
C THR A 100 12.84 25.43 3.07
N GLY A 101 14.14 25.14 2.95
CA GLY A 101 15.18 25.62 3.87
C GLY A 101 15.10 24.97 5.27
N GLU A 102 14.35 23.87 5.42
CA GLU A 102 14.18 23.17 6.69
C GLU A 102 15.14 21.98 6.75
N HIS A 103 16.00 21.93 7.76
CA HIS A 103 16.77 20.72 8.03
C HIS A 103 15.95 19.77 8.92
N TRP A 104 15.90 18.49 8.57
CA TRP A 104 15.31 17.39 9.34
C TRP A 104 15.73 17.31 10.81
N THR A 105 16.85 17.96 11.15
CA THR A 105 17.39 18.07 12.51
C THR A 105 16.79 19.22 13.32
N GLU A 106 15.98 20.10 12.71
CA GLU A 106 15.45 21.33 13.34
C GLU A 106 14.01 21.17 13.85
N GLY A 107 13.60 19.95 14.21
CA GLY A 107 12.29 19.66 14.77
C GLY A 107 12.35 18.77 16.01
N TYR A 108 12.96 19.25 17.09
CA TYR A 108 12.83 18.68 18.45
C TYR A 108 12.79 19.78 19.51
#